data_AF-A0A1G3Y182-F1
#
_entry.id   AF-A0A1G3Y182-F1
#
_cell.length_a   1.000
_cell.length_b   1.000
_cell.length_c   1.000
_cell.angle_alpha   90.00
_cell.angle_beta   90.00
_cell.angle_gamma   90.00
#
_symmetry.space_group_name_H-M   'P 1'
#
loop_
_entity.id
_entity.type
_entity.pdbx_description
1 polymer ?
#
loop_
_entity_poly.entity_id
_entity_poly.type
_entity_poly.pdbx_seq_one_letter_code
_entity_poly.pdbx_strand_id
1 'polypeptide(L)'
;MDFYNKLYIILVLFAFTLLINLPFGYARARAKRYSLRWFLFIHVPIPVIFIVRTISHIDIKYIPIFAFAAITGQLLGGKLEF
;
A
#
# COMPACT_ATOMS: atom_id res chain seq x y z
N MET A 1 15.55 3.28 -18.27
CA MET A 1 15.94 3.43 -16.85
C MET A 1 17.05 2.45 -16.57
N ASP A 2 18.16 2.89 -16.00
CA ASP A 2 19.22 1.96 -15.57
C ASP A 2 18.72 1.10 -14.39
N PHE A 3 19.47 0.05 -14.06
CA PHE A 3 19.09 -0.89 -13.02
C PHE A 3 18.96 -0.22 -11.64
N TYR A 4 19.89 0.68 -11.30
CA TYR A 4 19.94 1.33 -10.00
C TYR A 4 18.76 2.28 -9.79
N ASN A 5 18.41 3.10 -10.77
CA ASN A 5 17.25 3.97 -10.61
C ASN A 5 15.95 3.16 -10.52
N LYS A 6 15.85 2.04 -11.25
CA LYS A 6 14.69 1.14 -11.14
C LYS A 6 14.57 0.53 -9.74
N LEU A 7 15.68 0.04 -9.19
CA LEU A 7 15.73 -0.49 -7.83
C LEU A 7 15.35 0.59 -6.81
N TYR A 8 15.89 1.80 -6.95
CA TYR A 8 15.57 2.94 -6.08
C TYR A 8 14.07 3.26 -6.10
N ILE A 9 13.45 3.35 -7.28
CA ILE A 9 12.01 3.58 -7.42
C ILE A 9 11.20 2.46 -6.76
N ILE A 10 11.58 1.19 -6.95
CA ILE A 10 10.88 0.07 -6.33
C ILE A 10 10.93 0.17 -4.80
N LEU A 11 12.09 0.50 -4.22
CA LEU A 11 12.25 0.68 -2.78
C LEU A 11 11.41 1.84 -2.25
N VAL A 12 11.41 2.98 -2.95
CA VAL A 12 10.59 4.15 -2.59
C VAL A 12 9.10 3.82 -2.67
N LEU A 13 8.64 3.15 -3.74
CA LEU A 13 7.24 2.73 -3.84
C LEU A 13 6.86 1.71 -2.78
N PHE A 14 7.77 0.80 -2.41
CA PHE A 14 7.54 -0.17 -1.34
C PHE A 14 7.35 0.53 0.01
N ALA A 15 8.25 1.45 0.36
CA ALA A 15 8.16 2.25 1.57
C ALA A 15 6.88 3.11 1.57
N PHE A 16 6.59 3.79 0.47
CA PHE A 16 5.35 4.55 0.28
C PHE A 16 4.11 3.68 0.49
N THR A 17 4.10 2.48 -0.10
CA THR A 17 2.99 1.52 0.01
C THR A 17 2.79 1.05 1.45
N LEU A 18 3.86 0.78 2.18
CA LEU A 18 3.78 0.45 3.61
C LEU A 18 3.24 1.62 4.43
N LEU A 19 3.81 2.81 4.24
CA LEU A 19 3.48 4.00 5.01
C LEU A 19 2.05 4.46 4.78
N ILE A 20 1.55 4.41 3.54
CA ILE A 20 0.15 4.73 3.28
C ILE A 20 -0.77 3.66 3.88
N ASN A 21 -0.42 2.37 3.84
CA ASN A 21 -1.29 1.33 4.39
C ASN A 21 -1.32 1.27 5.92
N LEU A 22 -0.37 1.90 6.63
CA LEU A 22 -0.36 1.99 8.10
C LEU A 22 -1.60 2.72 8.67
N PRO A 23 -1.86 4.00 8.34
CA PRO A 23 -3.04 4.72 8.84
C PRO A 23 -4.35 4.10 8.34
N PHE A 24 -4.37 3.56 7.11
CA PHE A 24 -5.53 2.84 6.59
C PHE A 24 -5.78 1.52 7.35
N GLY A 25 -4.73 0.79 7.73
CA GLY A 25 -4.81 -0.39 8.59
C GLY A 25 -5.37 -0.09 9.97
N TYR A 26 -4.92 1.00 10.56
CA TYR A 26 -5.43 1.51 11.84
C TYR A 26 -6.92 1.87 11.75
N ALA A 27 -7.30 2.65 10.74
CA ALA A 27 -8.69 3.06 10.53
C ALA A 27 -9.60 1.87 10.22
N ARG A 28 -9.12 0.91 9.43
CA ARG A 28 -9.82 -0.35 9.12
C ARG A 28 -10.10 -1.17 10.38
N ALA A 29 -9.12 -1.29 11.28
CA ALA A 29 -9.28 -2.10 12.50
C ALA A 29 -10.36 -1.54 13.44
N ARG A 30 -10.59 -0.22 13.43
CA ARG A 30 -11.57 0.48 14.26
C ARG A 30 -12.92 0.69 13.56
N ALA A 31 -13.02 0.37 12.27
CA ALA A 31 -14.26 0.41 11.53
C ALA A 31 -15.07 -0.87 11.74
N LYS A 32 -16.42 -0.77 11.73
CA LYS A 32 -17.31 -1.93 11.71
C LYS A 32 -16.97 -2.79 10.48
N ARG A 33 -16.60 -4.06 10.70
CA ARG A 33 -16.32 -5.01 9.61
C ARG A 33 -17.51 -5.05 8.63
N TYR A 34 -17.19 -5.09 7.33
CA TYR A 34 -18.16 -5.04 6.24
C TYR A 34 -19.00 -3.75 6.10
N SER A 35 -18.65 -2.69 6.83
CA SER A 35 -19.19 -1.37 6.53
C SER A 35 -18.56 -0.76 5.27
N LEU A 36 -19.23 0.21 4.67
CA LEU A 36 -18.68 0.98 3.55
C LEU A 36 -17.33 1.62 3.93
N ARG A 37 -17.18 2.12 5.16
CA ARG A 37 -15.91 2.70 5.65
C ARG A 37 -14.80 1.66 5.70
N TRP A 38 -15.10 0.46 6.22
CA TRP A 38 -14.13 -0.64 6.25
C TRP A 38 -13.70 -1.06 4.84
N PHE A 39 -14.65 -1.13 3.90
CA PHE A 39 -14.36 -1.41 2.50
C PHE A 39 -13.46 -0.34 1.87
N LEU A 40 -13.78 0.93 2.07
CA LEU A 40 -12.99 2.06 1.58
C LEU A 40 -11.58 2.05 2.17
N PHE A 41 -11.41 1.74 3.45
CA PHE A 41 -10.06 1.71 4.04
C PHE A 41 -9.16 0.61 3.48
N ILE A 42 -9.74 -0.45 2.91
CA ILE A 42 -8.98 -1.49 2.21
C ILE A 42 -8.72 -1.11 0.75
N HIS A 43 -9.74 -0.58 0.08
CA HIS A 43 -9.69 -0.40 -1.38
C HIS A 43 -9.07 0.92 -1.79
N VAL A 44 -9.23 2.03 -1.05
CA VAL A 44 -8.67 3.35 -1.43
C VAL A 44 -7.15 3.34 -1.63
N PRO A 45 -6.34 2.66 -0.79
CA PRO A 45 -4.90 2.56 -1.02
C PRO A 45 -4.55 1.90 -2.36
N ILE A 46 -5.37 0.97 -2.88
CA ILE A 46 -5.05 0.17 -4.06
C ILE A 46 -4.99 1.03 -5.35
N PRO A 47 -6.00 1.85 -5.70
CA PRO A 47 -5.92 2.80 -6.81
C PRO A 47 -4.76 3.79 -6.67
N VAL A 48 -4.46 4.25 -5.46
CA VAL A 48 -3.34 5.19 -5.23
C VAL A 48 -2.02 4.52 -5.59
N ILE A 49 -1.77 3.31 -5.09
CA ILE A 49 -0.56 2.53 -5.42
C ILE A 49 -0.52 2.22 -6.92
N PHE A 50 -1.65 1.87 -7.52
CA PHE A 50 -1.75 1.59 -8.96
C PHE A 50 -1.37 2.81 -9.82
N ILE A 51 -1.88 4.00 -9.50
CA ILE A 51 -1.56 5.25 -10.21
C ILE A 51 -0.06 5.56 -10.07
N VAL A 52 0.46 5.56 -8.83
CA VAL A 52 1.88 5.88 -8.55
C VAL A 52 2.81 4.90 -9.27
N ARG A 53 2.46 3.61 -9.30
CA ARG A 53 3.22 2.58 -10.02
C ARG A 53 3.20 2.79 -11.53
N THR A 54 2.04 3.16 -12.09
CA THR A 54 1.86 3.37 -13.53
C THR A 54 2.63 4.59 -14.01
N ILE A 55 2.57 5.72 -13.30
CA ILE A 55 3.35 6.92 -13.65
C ILE A 55 4.86 6.71 -13.45
N SER A 56 5.26 5.78 -12.59
CA SER A 56 6.67 5.39 -12.38
C SER A 56 7.17 4.37 -13.42
N HIS A 57 6.35 3.98 -14.39
CA HIS A 57 6.68 3.01 -15.44
C HIS A 57 7.23 1.68 -14.92
N ILE A 58 6.79 1.26 -13.73
CA ILE A 58 7.19 -0.03 -13.15
C ILE A 58 6.34 -1.15 -13.73
N ASP A 59 7.01 -2.21 -14.18
CA ASP A 59 6.37 -3.38 -14.80
C ASP A 59 5.36 -4.06 -13.87
N ILE A 60 4.35 -4.70 -14.49
CA ILE A 60 3.29 -5.42 -13.75
C ILE A 60 3.83 -6.58 -12.90
N LYS A 61 4.99 -7.14 -13.26
CA LYS A 61 5.66 -8.21 -12.50
C LYS A 61 6.02 -7.84 -11.06
N TYR A 62 6.08 -6.55 -10.74
CA TYR A 62 6.37 -6.06 -9.39
C TYR A 62 5.13 -5.84 -8.51
N ILE A 63 3.91 -6.05 -9.04
CA ILE A 63 2.68 -5.99 -8.24
C ILE A 63 2.76 -6.85 -6.98
N PRO A 64 3.24 -8.11 -7.00
CA PRO A 64 3.29 -8.94 -5.79
C PRO A 64 4.11 -8.32 -4.65
N ILE A 65 5.17 -7.57 -4.97
CA ILE A 65 6.00 -6.87 -3.98
C ILE A 65 5.21 -5.76 -3.30
N PHE A 66 4.48 -4.96 -4.07
CA PHE A 66 3.64 -3.89 -3.53
C PHE A 66 2.41 -4.44 -2.80
N ALA A 67 1.84 -5.57 -3.26
CA ALA A 67 0.77 -6.27 -2.54
C ALA A 67 1.24 -6.75 -1.17
N PHE A 68 2.45 -7.33 -1.10
CA PHE A 68 3.06 -7.72 0.17
C PHE A 68 3.28 -6.52 1.11
N ALA A 69 3.78 -5.39 0.59
CA ALA A 69 3.89 -4.15 1.35
C ALA A 69 2.52 -3.67 1.86
N ALA A 70 1.49 -3.69 1.02
CA ALA A 70 0.16 -3.20 1.37
C ALA A 70 -0.48 -4.06 2.47
N ILE A 71 -0.40 -5.39 2.36
CA ILE A 71 -0.90 -6.33 3.37
C ILE A 71 -0.16 -6.12 4.68
N THR A 72 1.18 -6.05 4.63
CA THR A 72 2.01 -5.81 5.82
C THR A 72 1.64 -4.49 6.49
N GLY A 73 1.48 -3.41 5.73
CA GLY A 73 1.06 -2.10 6.25
C GLY A 73 -0.33 -2.13 6.87
N GLN A 74 -1.30 -2.80 6.25
CA GLN A 74 -2.66 -2.95 6.78
C GLN A 74 -2.71 -3.76 8.09
N LEU A 75 -1.88 -4.80 8.20
CA LEU A 75 -1.78 -5.62 9.40
C LEU A 75 -1.07 -4.89 10.54
N LEU A 76 0.08 -4.26 10.26
CA LEU A 76 0.82 -3.48 11.25
C LEU A 76 0.00 -2.29 11.73
N GLY A 77 -0.60 -1.54 10.81
CA GLY A 77 -1.50 -0.43 11.12
C GLY A 77 -2.66 -0.85 12.02
N GLY A 78 -3.24 -2.03 11.76
CA GLY A 78 -4.34 -2.55 12.58
C GLY A 78 -3.94 -2.98 14.00
N LYS A 79 -2.63 -3.14 14.28
CA LYS A 79 -2.08 -3.42 15.61
C LYS A 79 -1.65 -2.16 16.38
N LEU A 80 -1.72 -0.98 15.75
CA LEU A 80 -1.33 0.26 16.41
C LEU A 80 -2.42 0.67 17.42
N GLU A 81 -2.01 0.78 18.67
CA GLU A 81 -2.79 1.29 19.79
C GLU A 81 -2.28 2.69 20.13
N PHE A 82 -2.86 3.71 19.48
CA PHE A 82 -2.78 5.10 19.94
C PHE A 82 -4.02 5.42 20.77
#